data_AF-A0A0N5D1N3-F1
#
_entry.id   AF-A0A0N5D1N3-F1
#
_cell.length_a   1.000
_cell.length_b   1.000
_cell.length_c   1.000
_cell.angle_alpha   90.00
_cell.angle_beta   90.00
_cell.angle_gamma   90.00
#
_symmetry.space_group_name_H-M   'P 1'
#
loop_
_entity.id
_entity.type
_entity.pdbx_description
1 polymer ?
#
loop_
_entity_poly.entity_id
_entity_poly.type
_entity_poly.pdbx_seq_one_letter_code
_entity_poly.pdbx_strand_id
1 'polypeptide(L)'
;MVETLIVMRRASFDVPFGFTMRHISFHPSNNEPATKYDSKSWCTLAVLRVEPNGVAAKAGLQVGQRIIELNGLCVTHFTYQEICKITQR
;
A
#
# COMPACT_ATOMS: atom_id res chain seq x y z
N MET A 1 -3.43 10.34 13.84
CA MET A 1 -2.72 9.68 12.72
C MET A 1 -2.32 10.78 11.76
N VAL A 2 -1.05 10.91 11.39
CA VAL A 2 -0.59 11.96 10.47
C VAL A 2 -0.60 11.38 9.07
N GLU A 3 -1.27 12.07 8.14
CA GLU A 3 -1.27 11.73 6.73
C GLU A 3 -0.22 12.59 6.03
N THR A 4 0.44 12.04 5.01
CA THR A 4 1.48 12.76 4.27
C THR A 4 1.32 12.44 2.80
N LEU A 5 1.17 13.49 1.98
CA LEU A 5 1.18 13.38 0.54
C LEU A 5 2.63 13.36 0.05
N ILE A 6 3.00 12.31 -0.69
CA ILE A 6 4.35 12.15 -1.24
C ILE A 6 4.24 12.08 -2.75
N VAL A 7 4.91 13.01 -3.43
CA VAL A 7 4.97 13.06 -4.90
C VAL A 7 6.35 12.63 -5.34
N MET A 8 6.41 11.59 -6.18
CA MET A 8 7.65 11.04 -6.70
C MET A 8 7.70 11.20 -8.23
N ARG A 9 8.89 11.48 -8.76
CA ARG A 9 9.13 11.56 -10.21
C ARG A 9 10.36 10.72 -10.57
N ARG A 10 10.29 10.05 -11.71
CA ARG A 10 11.37 9.22 -12.26
C ARG A 10 11.58 9.57 -13.73
N ALA A 11 12.80 9.39 -14.22
CA ALA A 11 13.18 9.77 -15.59
C ALA A 11 12.52 8.88 -16.66
N SER A 12 12.34 7.59 -16.37
CA SER A 12 11.65 6.62 -17.24
C SER A 12 10.97 5.53 -16.40
N PHE A 13 10.17 4.67 -17.03
CA PHE A 13 9.50 3.56 -16.36
C PHE A 13 10.45 2.47 -15.86
N ASP A 14 11.60 2.30 -16.52
CA ASP A 14 12.63 1.32 -16.16
C ASP A 14 13.37 1.68 -14.86
N VAL A 15 13.31 2.95 -14.45
CA VAL A 15 13.92 3.40 -13.20
C VAL A 15 12.91 3.19 -12.06
N PRO A 16 13.17 2.31 -11.08
CA PRO A 16 12.26 2.13 -9.96
C PRO A 16 12.28 3.35 -9.03
N PHE A 17 11.20 3.55 -8.28
CA PHE A 17 11.15 4.58 -7.24
C PHE A 17 12.04 4.25 -6.03
N GLY A 18 12.54 3.02 -5.92
CA GLY A 18 13.43 2.60 -4.83
C GLY A 18 12.68 2.32 -3.53
N PHE A 19 11.52 1.67 -3.59
CA PHE A 19 10.83 1.14 -2.42
C PHE A 19 10.08 -0.15 -2.77
N THR A 20 9.73 -0.93 -1.75
CA THR A 20 8.81 -2.06 -1.87
C THR A 20 7.62 -1.86 -0.94
N MET A 21 6.46 -2.35 -1.39
CA MET A 21 5.25 -2.36 -0.59
C MET A 21 4.68 -3.78 -0.55
N ARG A 22 4.00 -4.10 0.54
CA ARG A 22 3.34 -5.40 0.74
C ARG A 22 1.86 -5.19 0.97
N HIS A 23 1.07 -5.99 0.26
CA HIS A 23 -0.35 -6.16 0.56
C HIS A 23 -0.49 -7.11 1.74
N ILE A 24 -1.20 -6.66 2.77
CA ILE A 24 -1.47 -7.41 3.99
C ILE A 24 -2.97 -7.58 4.07
N SER A 25 -3.45 -8.81 3.97
CA SER A 25 -4.84 -9.17 4.18
C SER A 25 -5.01 -9.86 5.53
N PHE A 26 -6.06 -9.49 6.24
CA PHE A 26 -6.47 -10.15 7.46
C PHE A 26 -7.84 -10.76 7.25
N HIS A 27 -7.90 -12.08 7.41
CA HIS A 27 -9.12 -12.86 7.35
C HIS A 27 -9.45 -13.31 8.77
N PRO A 28 -10.47 -12.72 9.44
CA PRO A 28 -10.89 -13.21 10.74
C PRO A 28 -11.37 -14.67 10.59
N SER A 29 -10.78 -15.55 11.39
CA SER A 29 -11.16 -16.96 11.50
C SER A 29 -12.52 -17.06 12.22
N ASN A 30 -13.61 -17.28 11.49
CA ASN A 30 -14.92 -17.54 12.11
C ASN A 30 -14.98 -18.99 12.61
N ASN A 31 -14.52 -19.23 13.84
CA ASN A 31 -14.93 -20.42 14.61
C ASN A 31 -16.16 -20.14 15.51
N GLU A 32 -16.80 -18.98 15.36
CA GLU A 32 -17.95 -18.56 16.18
C GLU A 32 -19.24 -18.50 15.33
N PRO A 33 -20.40 -18.92 15.90
CA PRO A 33 -21.67 -18.93 15.18
C PRO A 33 -22.03 -17.50 14.76
N ALA A 34 -22.33 -17.34 13.48
CA ALA A 34 -22.51 -16.07 12.77
C ALA A 34 -23.49 -15.09 13.43
N THR A 35 -23.08 -14.37 14.48
CA THR A 35 -23.76 -13.18 14.96
C THR A 35 -23.28 -11.97 14.18
N LYS A 36 -23.91 -11.74 13.03
CA LYS A 36 -24.26 -10.45 12.40
C LYS A 36 -23.25 -9.28 12.32
N TYR A 37 -21.99 -9.42 12.71
CA TYR A 37 -20.95 -8.45 12.41
C TYR A 37 -20.26 -8.87 11.13
N ASP A 38 -20.31 -7.99 10.13
CA ASP A 38 -19.63 -8.09 8.85
C ASP A 38 -18.18 -8.52 9.11
N SER A 39 -17.86 -9.80 8.84
CA SER A 39 -16.49 -10.34 8.88
C SER A 39 -15.71 -9.76 7.70
N LYS A 40 -15.66 -8.42 7.62
CA LYS A 40 -15.02 -7.68 6.55
C LYS A 40 -13.52 -7.89 6.71
N SER A 41 -12.98 -8.72 5.82
CA SER A 41 -11.54 -8.87 5.70
C SER A 41 -10.95 -7.50 5.44
N TRP A 42 -10.00 -7.07 6.29
CA TRP A 42 -9.33 -5.80 6.08
C TRP A 42 -8.04 -6.05 5.31
N CYS A 43 -7.82 -5.23 4.30
CA CYS A 43 -6.64 -5.26 3.45
C CYS A 43 -5.89 -3.94 3.61
N THR A 44 -4.57 -3.94 3.56
CA THR A 44 -3.79 -2.70 3.60
C THR A 44 -2.51 -2.84 2.81
N LEU A 45 -2.02 -1.72 2.27
CA LEU A 45 -0.67 -1.62 1.71
C LEU A 45 0.28 -0.97 2.70
N ALA A 46 1.42 -1.61 2.95
CA ALA A 46 2.45 -1.12 3.85
C ALA A 46 3.80 -1.02 3.13
N VAL A 47 4.55 0.05 3.40
CA VAL A 47 5.93 0.21 2.92
C VAL A 47 6.85 -0.69 3.73
N LEU A 48 7.52 -1.62 3.05
CA LEU A 48 8.38 -2.62 3.71
C LEU A 48 9.85 -2.24 3.67
N ARG A 49 10.30 -1.65 2.56
CA ARG A 49 11.69 -1.24 2.36
C ARG A 49 11.72 0.05 1.56
N VAL A 50 12.67 0.92 1.88
CA VAL A 50 12.99 2.11 1.12
C VAL A 50 14.50 2.11 0.88
N GLU A 51 14.92 2.21 -0.37
CA GLU A 51 16.33 2.24 -0.72
C GLU A 51 16.96 3.59 -0.34
N PRO A 52 18.11 3.59 0.35
CA PRO A 52 18.82 4.83 0.61
C PRO A 52 19.19 5.52 -0.70
N ASN A 53 19.06 6.85 -0.74
CA ASN A 53 19.29 7.69 -1.92
C ASN A 53 18.34 7.47 -3.12
N GLY A 54 17.38 6.54 -3.01
CA GLY A 54 16.32 6.33 -4.00
C GLY A 54 15.35 7.51 -4.08
N VAL A 55 14.50 7.52 -5.11
CA VAL A 55 13.50 8.58 -5.32
C VAL A 55 12.53 8.65 -4.13
N ALA A 56 12.08 7.49 -3.64
CA ALA A 56 11.17 7.41 -2.50
C ALA A 56 11.78 7.96 -1.20
N ALA A 57 13.05 7.63 -0.91
CA ALA A 57 13.76 8.17 0.26
C ALA A 57 13.88 9.69 0.18
N LYS A 58 14.27 10.22 -0.98
CA LYS A 58 14.39 11.67 -1.21
C LYS A 58 13.06 12.40 -1.10
N ALA A 59 11.95 11.73 -1.44
CA ALA A 59 10.60 12.26 -1.29
C ALA A 59 10.05 12.13 0.15
N GLY A 60 10.81 11.53 1.08
CA GLY A 60 10.43 11.41 2.48
C GLY A 60 9.60 10.17 2.82
N LEU A 61 9.52 9.17 1.94
CA LEU A 61 8.85 7.90 2.25
C LEU A 61 9.63 7.13 3.31
N GLN A 62 8.91 6.58 4.28
CA GLN A 62 9.48 5.82 5.39
C GLN A 62 8.89 4.42 5.49
N VAL A 63 9.71 3.47 5.95
CA VAL A 63 9.27 2.10 6.26
C VAL A 63 8.20 2.13 7.36
N GLY A 64 7.19 1.27 7.24
CA GLY A 64 6.08 1.20 8.19
C GLY A 64 4.94 2.16 7.89
N GLN A 65 5.11 3.10 6.95
CA GLN A 65 3.99 3.92 6.49
C GLN A 65 2.94 3.06 5.75
N ARG A 66 1.68 3.36 6.01
CA ARG A 66 0.54 2.77 5.32
C ARG A 66 0.17 3.63 4.11
N ILE A 67 0.02 2.99 2.96
CA ILE A 67 -0.46 3.65 1.74
C ILE A 67 -1.99 3.61 1.76
N ILE A 68 -2.59 4.79 1.90
CA ILE A 68 -4.04 4.97 1.90
C ILE A 68 -4.57 5.39 0.52
N GLU A 69 -3.74 6.06 -0.27
CA GLU A 69 -4.03 6.51 -1.63
C GLU A 69 -2.81 6.29 -2.53
N LEU A 70 -3.05 5.89 -3.78
CA LEU A 70 -2.02 5.74 -4.80
C LEU A 70 -2.51 6.38 -6.10
N ASN A 71 -1.77 7.38 -6.60
CA ASN A 71 -2.10 8.11 -7.84
C ASN A 71 -3.54 8.66 -7.88
N GLY A 72 -4.07 9.20 -6.78
CA GLY A 72 -5.44 9.72 -6.72
C GLY A 72 -6.51 8.68 -6.41
N LEU A 73 -6.15 7.40 -6.25
CA LEU A 73 -7.07 6.31 -5.97
C LEU A 73 -6.95 5.85 -4.52
N CYS A 74 -8.06 5.84 -3.78
CA CYS A 74 -8.11 5.29 -2.43
C CYS A 74 -7.92 3.76 -2.47
N VAL A 75 -6.86 3.25 -1.83
CA VAL A 75 -6.45 1.83 -1.90
C VAL A 75 -6.64 1.07 -0.59
N THR A 76 -7.25 1.70 0.43
CA THR A 76 -7.42 1.15 1.77
C THR A 76 -8.22 -0.16 1.85
N HIS A 77 -8.98 -0.51 0.81
CA HIS A 77 -9.76 -1.74 0.76
C HIS A 77 -9.50 -2.56 -0.52
N PHE A 78 -8.46 -2.20 -1.27
CA PHE A 78 -8.18 -2.90 -2.51
C PHE A 78 -7.64 -4.30 -2.23
N THR A 79 -8.12 -5.25 -3.01
CA THR A 79 -7.56 -6.60 -3.11
C THR A 79 -6.19 -6.56 -3.78
N TYR A 80 -5.40 -7.61 -3.59
CA TYR A 80 -4.11 -7.74 -4.27
C TYR A 80 -4.24 -7.59 -5.79
N GLN A 81 -5.28 -8.18 -6.39
CA GLN A 81 -5.53 -8.10 -7.83
C GLN A 81 -5.80 -6.66 -8.30
N GLU A 82 -6.54 -5.86 -7.55
CA GLU A 82 -6.78 -4.45 -7.86
C GLU A 82 -5.49 -3.62 -7.74
N ILE A 83 -4.67 -3.89 -6.71
CA ILE A 83 -3.35 -3.26 -6.57
C ILE A 83 -2.46 -3.59 -7.77
N CYS A 84 -2.43 -4.84 -8.24
CA CYS A 84 -1.66 -5.21 -9.42
C CYS A 84 -2.10 -4.41 -10.65
N LYS A 85 -3.41 -4.24 -10.88
CA LYS A 85 -3.92 -3.50 -12.05
C LYS A 85 -3.54 -2.03 -12.07
N ILE A 86 -3.44 -1.38 -10.91
CA ILE A 86 -3.08 0.05 -10.83
C ILE A 86 -1.56 0.29 -10.81
N THR A 87 -0.78 -0.75 -10.49
CA THR A 87 0.70 -0.68 -10.42
C THR A 87 1.39 -1.23 -11.66
N GLN A 88 0.75 -2.15 -12.37
CA GLN A 88 1.19 -2.64 -13.68
C GLN A 88 0.82 -1.62 -14.75
N ARG A 89 1.83 -0.90 -15.26
CA ARG A 89 1.76 -0.11 -16.50
C ARG A 89 3.10 -0.16 -17.21
#